data_AF-A0A5C3MW00-F1
#
_entry.id   AF-A0A5C3MW00-F1
#
_cell.length_a   1.000
_cell.length_b   1.000
_cell.length_c   1.000
_cell.angle_alpha   90.00
_cell.angle_beta   90.00
_cell.angle_gamma   90.00
#
_symmetry.space_group_name_H-M   'P 1'
#
loop_
_entity.id
_entity.type
_entity.pdbx_description
1 polymer ?
#
loop_
_entity_poly.entity_id
_entity_poly.type
_entity_poly.pdbx_seq_one_letter_code
_entity_poly.pdbx_strand_id
1 'polypeptide(L)'
;MDCVEELVTAFGFHHHTAPGEAEAELAELNRRGYIDAILTKDGDALVFGALQVLRSNPHSHTPHDGFLAYTSEAIQHSPLYPLSQGGLLLVAVLAGGDYDKTGLAKCGPRIAQKLAQYGLGDILYTAATTLSREGLIAYLPGWRDMLRFTLLSDPLGKLGQTYTSIASNIKDTFPNPDVICAYALPLTSFRSSSLSTVLPSSAPQPIDIAALTRLCERWFTWGSPTGIIQQFRDKVWPAVFARNLSEEVLRNEARRAGRPVSNHTGYTLHGNFTIKHYTLTSTFTVALGLSAYQVDYETSDLEAIVRSSVLGLRVDEGQAQLSATRTKCWVPALVLEEAFPALTHDFCSGRGLCH
;
A
#
# COMPACT_ATOMS: atom_id res chain seq x y z
N MET A 1 -3.40 -15.42 -17.42
CA MET A 1 -3.50 -14.62 -16.18
C MET A 1 -3.00 -15.50 -15.06
N ASP A 2 -2.21 -14.94 -14.16
CA ASP A 2 -1.79 -15.62 -12.93
C ASP A 2 -3.02 -15.81 -12.02
N CYS A 3 -3.09 -16.87 -11.21
CA CYS A 3 -4.22 -17.11 -10.31
C CYS A 3 -4.40 -15.95 -9.31
N VAL A 4 -3.33 -15.25 -8.97
CA VAL A 4 -3.38 -14.04 -8.15
C VAL A 4 -4.03 -12.88 -8.89
N GLU A 5 -3.71 -12.66 -10.17
CA GLU A 5 -4.30 -11.60 -10.99
C GLU A 5 -5.82 -11.81 -11.16
N GLU A 6 -6.24 -13.05 -11.39
CA GLU A 6 -7.67 -13.41 -11.48
C GLU A 6 -8.39 -13.10 -10.17
N LEU A 7 -7.79 -13.45 -9.03
CA LEU A 7 -8.37 -13.19 -7.72
C LEU A 7 -8.45 -11.68 -7.42
N VAL A 8 -7.38 -10.93 -7.67
CA VAL A 8 -7.33 -9.47 -7.50
C VAL A 8 -8.41 -8.79 -8.34
N THR A 9 -8.54 -9.18 -9.61
CA THR A 9 -9.55 -8.66 -10.53
C THR A 9 -10.96 -9.01 -10.07
N ALA A 10 -11.20 -10.24 -9.60
CA ALA A 10 -12.51 -10.67 -9.11
C ALA A 10 -12.93 -9.94 -7.81
N PHE A 11 -11.98 -9.52 -6.97
CA PHE A 11 -12.24 -8.61 -5.85
C PHE A 11 -12.47 -7.15 -6.25
N GLY A 12 -12.40 -6.83 -7.56
CA GLY A 12 -12.55 -5.47 -8.07
C GLY A 12 -11.35 -4.56 -7.74
N PHE A 13 -10.21 -5.16 -7.40
CA PHE A 13 -8.96 -4.43 -7.23
C PHE A 13 -8.22 -4.29 -8.56
N HIS A 14 -7.37 -3.27 -8.62
CA HIS A 14 -6.49 -3.06 -9.76
C HIS A 14 -5.16 -3.77 -9.53
N HIS A 15 -4.63 -4.36 -10.59
CA HIS A 15 -3.25 -4.80 -10.63
C HIS A 15 -2.48 -3.95 -11.66
N HIS A 16 -1.20 -3.71 -11.39
CA HIS A 16 -0.34 -2.92 -12.25
C HIS A 16 1.03 -3.60 -12.35
N THR A 17 1.52 -3.74 -13.57
CA THR A 17 2.84 -4.31 -13.85
C THR A 17 3.83 -3.19 -14.06
N ALA A 18 4.72 -2.97 -13.09
CA ALA A 18 5.80 -2.01 -13.20
C ALA A 18 6.74 -2.40 -14.37
N PRO A 19 7.29 -1.43 -15.11
CA PRO A 19 8.26 -1.72 -16.18
C PRO A 19 9.64 -2.13 -15.65
N GLY A 20 9.91 -1.85 -14.37
CA GLY A 20 11.12 -2.23 -13.66
C GLY A 20 10.78 -2.67 -12.24
N GLU A 21 11.35 -1.97 -11.25
CA GLU A 21 11.15 -2.31 -9.84
C GLU A 21 9.81 -1.79 -9.31
N ALA A 22 9.05 -2.66 -8.63
CA ALA A 22 7.74 -2.33 -8.11
C ALA A 22 7.79 -1.16 -7.09
N GLU A 23 8.81 -1.12 -6.22
CA GLU A 23 8.93 -0.05 -5.21
C GLU A 23 9.28 1.31 -5.83
N ALA A 24 10.03 1.32 -6.92
CA ALA A 24 10.30 2.55 -7.67
C ALA A 24 9.05 3.07 -8.39
N GLU A 25 8.25 2.17 -8.99
CA GLU A 25 6.97 2.52 -9.60
C GLU A 25 5.98 3.06 -8.54
N LEU A 26 5.87 2.38 -7.41
CA LEU A 26 5.01 2.80 -6.29
C LEU A 26 5.46 4.15 -5.71
N ALA A 27 6.76 4.39 -5.58
CA ALA A 27 7.28 5.69 -5.15
C ALA A 27 6.92 6.82 -6.13
N GLU A 28 6.96 6.57 -7.45
CA GLU A 28 6.54 7.54 -8.46
C GLU A 28 5.02 7.79 -8.42
N LEU A 29 4.21 6.73 -8.29
CA LEU A 29 2.76 6.84 -8.13
C LEU A 29 2.39 7.63 -6.87
N ASN A 30 3.10 7.40 -5.76
CA ASN A 30 2.89 8.10 -4.50
C ASN A 30 3.26 9.58 -4.61
N ARG A 31 4.41 9.93 -5.21
CA ARG A 31 4.80 11.32 -5.44
C ARG A 31 3.85 12.09 -6.36
N ARG A 32 3.21 11.41 -7.31
CA ARG A 32 2.24 11.99 -8.25
C ARG A 32 0.82 12.04 -7.71
N GLY A 33 0.56 11.48 -6.53
CA GLY A 33 -0.77 11.46 -5.91
C GLY A 33 -1.74 10.46 -6.54
N TYR A 34 -1.25 9.43 -7.23
CA TYR A 34 -2.09 8.30 -7.66
C TYR A 34 -2.43 7.36 -6.50
N ILE A 35 -1.54 7.28 -5.51
CA ILE A 35 -1.74 6.53 -4.26
C ILE A 35 -1.25 7.37 -3.07
N ASP A 36 -1.92 7.24 -1.93
CA ASP A 36 -1.59 8.03 -0.73
C ASP A 36 -0.43 7.43 0.08
N ALA A 37 -0.31 6.10 0.09
CA ALA A 37 0.71 5.40 0.86
C ALA A 37 1.11 4.07 0.19
N ILE A 38 2.33 3.62 0.50
CA ILE A 38 2.89 2.35 0.02
C ILE A 38 2.94 1.36 1.17
N LEU A 39 2.29 0.21 1.04
CA LEU A 39 2.47 -0.90 1.98
C LEU A 39 3.55 -1.84 1.45
N THR A 40 4.70 -1.87 2.11
CA THR A 40 5.83 -2.75 1.74
C THR A 40 6.46 -3.39 2.98
N LYS A 41 7.22 -4.46 2.78
CA LYS A 41 8.00 -5.09 3.85
C LYS A 41 9.29 -4.34 4.13
N ASP A 42 9.86 -3.65 3.15
CA ASP A 42 11.20 -3.08 3.23
C ASP A 42 11.17 -1.55 3.16
N GLY A 43 12.35 -0.91 3.10
CA GLY A 43 12.51 0.54 3.17
C GLY A 43 12.86 1.18 1.83
N ASP A 44 13.06 0.39 0.77
CA ASP A 44 13.73 0.84 -0.45
C ASP A 44 12.87 1.82 -1.27
N ALA A 45 11.54 1.72 -1.15
CA ALA A 45 10.63 2.74 -1.65
C ALA A 45 11.01 4.18 -1.21
N LEU A 46 11.56 4.36 -0.01
CA LEU A 46 12.03 5.67 0.48
C LEU A 46 13.26 6.18 -0.29
N VAL A 47 14.14 5.28 -0.74
CA VAL A 47 15.32 5.63 -1.55
C VAL A 47 14.88 6.14 -2.93
N PHE A 48 13.81 5.56 -3.50
CA PHE A 48 13.17 6.04 -4.73
C PHE A 48 12.31 7.30 -4.54
N GLY A 49 12.22 7.81 -3.31
CA GLY A 49 11.53 9.07 -2.99
C GLY A 49 10.05 8.91 -2.65
N ALA A 50 9.63 7.76 -2.13
CA ALA A 50 8.30 7.60 -1.56
C ALA A 50 8.03 8.63 -0.45
N LEU A 51 6.82 9.18 -0.42
CA LEU A 51 6.41 10.18 0.56
C LEU A 51 5.89 9.54 1.86
N GLN A 52 5.17 8.41 1.74
CA GLN A 52 4.58 7.72 2.86
C GLN A 52 4.64 6.19 2.68
N VAL A 53 5.30 5.52 3.63
CA VAL A 53 5.48 4.06 3.64
C VAL A 53 4.88 3.49 4.93
N LEU A 54 4.05 2.46 4.77
CA LEU A 54 3.49 1.65 5.83
C LEU A 54 4.22 0.31 5.85
N ARG A 55 4.67 -0.12 7.03
CA ARG A 55 5.25 -1.46 7.24
C ARG A 55 4.48 -2.20 8.31
N SER A 56 4.25 -3.49 8.13
CA SER A 56 3.67 -4.33 9.18
C SER A 56 4.57 -4.33 10.41
N ASN A 57 4.06 -4.03 11.61
CA ASN A 57 4.84 -4.11 12.84
C ASN A 57 5.07 -5.58 13.20
N PRO A 58 6.31 -6.10 13.16
CA PRO A 58 6.60 -7.50 13.48
C PRO A 58 6.41 -7.82 14.97
N HIS A 59 6.33 -6.81 15.83
CA HIS A 59 6.17 -6.97 17.29
C HIS A 59 4.72 -6.83 17.75
N SER A 60 3.77 -6.68 16.82
CA SER A 60 2.36 -6.67 17.21
C SER A 60 1.84 -8.10 17.38
N HIS A 61 1.30 -8.37 18.56
CA HIS A 61 0.62 -9.63 18.88
C HIS A 61 -0.90 -9.54 18.74
N THR A 62 -1.44 -8.37 18.39
CA THR A 62 -2.86 -8.15 18.16
C THR A 62 -3.14 -8.03 16.66
N PRO A 63 -4.20 -8.64 16.12
CA PRO A 63 -4.57 -8.51 14.70
C PRO A 63 -4.91 -7.08 14.23
N HIS A 64 -5.00 -6.13 15.17
CA HIS A 64 -5.55 -4.78 14.96
C HIS A 64 -4.53 -3.65 15.18
N ASP A 65 -3.33 -3.98 15.67
CA ASP A 65 -2.20 -3.06 15.78
C ASP A 65 -1.04 -3.67 14.98
N GLY A 66 -0.08 -2.98 14.41
CA GLY A 66 -0.03 -1.59 14.05
C GLY A 66 0.83 -1.56 12.79
N PHE A 67 0.45 -0.79 11.80
CA PHE A 67 1.42 -0.45 10.76
C PHE A 67 2.35 0.61 11.34
N LEU A 68 3.65 0.47 11.11
CA LEU A 68 4.60 1.55 11.32
C LEU A 68 4.51 2.46 10.11
N ALA A 69 4.16 3.72 10.35
CA ALA A 69 4.11 4.74 9.31
C ALA A 69 5.43 5.53 9.30
N TYR A 70 6.03 5.62 8.12
CA TYR A 70 7.24 6.37 7.84
C TYR A 70 6.91 7.43 6.79
N THR A 71 7.12 8.70 7.13
CA THR A 71 6.96 9.80 6.18
C THR A 71 8.32 10.37 5.80
N SER A 72 8.48 10.72 4.53
CA SER A 72 9.66 11.43 4.03
C SER A 72 9.93 12.71 4.83
N GLU A 73 8.89 13.44 5.20
CA GLU A 73 8.98 14.65 6.03
C GLU A 73 9.59 14.37 7.42
N ALA A 74 9.13 13.33 8.12
CA ALA A 74 9.65 12.98 9.43
C ALA A 74 11.10 12.47 9.37
N ILE A 75 11.47 11.79 8.28
CA ILE A 75 12.84 11.31 8.05
C ILE A 75 13.77 12.50 7.74
N GLN A 76 13.33 13.41 6.88
CA GLN A 76 14.10 14.59 6.48
C GLN A 76 14.34 15.55 7.65
N HIS A 77 13.35 15.71 8.54
CA HIS A 77 13.42 16.60 9.70
C HIS A 77 13.70 15.84 11.01
N SER A 78 14.22 14.61 10.92
CA SER A 78 14.57 13.83 12.11
C SER A 78 15.57 14.59 12.99
N PRO A 79 15.30 14.75 14.30
CA PRO A 79 16.18 15.50 15.20
C PRO A 79 17.52 14.80 15.44
N LEU A 80 17.60 13.50 15.18
CA LEU A 80 18.81 12.70 15.38
C LEU A 80 19.60 12.54 14.08
N TYR A 81 18.92 12.21 12.99
CA TYR A 81 19.54 11.84 11.72
C TYR A 81 18.69 12.32 10.54
N PRO A 82 18.74 13.62 10.21
CA PRO A 82 18.01 14.15 9.06
C PRO A 82 18.57 13.54 7.78
N LEU A 83 17.69 12.95 6.96
CA LEU A 83 18.07 12.31 5.71
C LEU A 83 17.15 12.77 4.57
N SER A 84 17.74 13.39 3.56
CA SER A 84 17.10 13.63 2.26
C SER A 84 17.03 12.34 1.43
N GLN A 85 16.32 12.38 0.30
CA GLN A 85 16.38 11.30 -0.69
C GLN A 85 17.82 11.03 -1.17
N GLY A 86 18.60 12.07 -1.44
CA GLY A 86 20.01 11.93 -1.80
C GLY A 86 20.83 11.31 -0.67
N GLY A 87 20.53 11.65 0.58
CA GLY A 87 21.10 11.03 1.77
C GLY A 87 20.78 9.54 1.87
N LEU A 88 19.53 9.13 1.63
CA LEU A 88 19.12 7.74 1.60
C LEU A 88 19.81 6.96 0.47
N LEU A 89 19.91 7.55 -0.73
CA LEU A 89 20.69 6.99 -1.84
C LEU A 89 22.15 6.76 -1.42
N LEU A 90 22.77 7.74 -0.74
CA LEU A 90 24.14 7.58 -0.27
C LEU A 90 24.27 6.42 0.72
N VAL A 91 23.30 6.25 1.62
CA VAL A 91 23.30 5.12 2.56
C VAL A 91 23.30 3.80 1.79
N ALA A 92 22.43 3.65 0.79
CA ALA A 92 22.38 2.43 -0.03
C ALA A 92 23.69 2.18 -0.80
N VAL A 93 24.27 3.22 -1.42
CA VAL A 93 25.53 3.13 -2.18
C VAL A 93 26.73 2.79 -1.28
N LEU A 94 26.78 3.32 -0.06
CA LEU A 94 27.91 3.11 0.85
C LEU A 94 27.77 1.82 1.67
N ALA A 95 26.60 1.55 2.23
CA ALA A 95 26.37 0.42 3.14
C ALA A 95 26.06 -0.89 2.39
N GLY A 96 25.73 -0.77 1.10
CA GLY A 96 25.24 -1.85 0.28
C GLY A 96 23.71 -1.91 0.27
N GLY A 97 23.15 -2.27 -0.88
CA GLY A 97 21.73 -2.44 -1.15
C GLY A 97 21.51 -3.49 -2.22
N ASP A 98 20.35 -3.48 -2.86
CA ASP A 98 19.98 -4.54 -3.82
C ASP A 98 20.80 -4.51 -5.11
N TYR A 99 21.20 -3.33 -5.58
CA TYR A 99 22.01 -3.18 -6.79
C TYR A 99 23.52 -3.40 -6.55
N ASP A 100 23.99 -3.23 -5.31
CA ASP A 100 25.35 -3.54 -4.88
C ASP A 100 25.35 -3.96 -3.42
N LYS A 101 25.38 -5.26 -3.16
CA LYS A 101 25.34 -5.82 -1.80
C LYS A 101 26.60 -5.54 -0.98
N THR A 102 27.70 -5.16 -1.64
CA THR A 102 28.99 -4.95 -0.97
C THR A 102 29.13 -3.52 -0.49
N GLY A 103 28.71 -2.56 -1.31
CA GLY A 103 28.92 -1.14 -1.07
C GLY A 103 30.41 -0.80 -0.87
N LEU A 104 30.68 0.20 -0.04
CA LEU A 104 32.04 0.59 0.31
C LEU A 104 32.56 -0.28 1.46
N ALA A 105 33.67 -1.01 1.21
CA ALA A 105 34.24 -1.92 2.19
C ALA A 105 34.50 -1.24 3.55
N LYS A 106 33.99 -1.87 4.62
CA LYS A 106 34.02 -1.42 6.02
C LYS A 106 33.15 -0.19 6.35
N CYS A 107 32.35 0.30 5.39
CA CYS A 107 31.41 1.40 5.62
C CYS A 107 30.00 0.86 5.89
N GLY A 108 29.73 0.44 7.13
CA GLY A 108 28.39 -0.03 7.50
C GLY A 108 27.33 1.08 7.58
N PRO A 109 26.04 0.73 7.75
CA PRO A 109 24.90 1.67 7.70
C PRO A 109 25.01 2.83 8.70
N ARG A 110 25.60 2.60 9.89
CA ARG A 110 25.80 3.68 10.88
C ARG A 110 26.79 4.75 10.41
N ILE A 111 27.84 4.36 9.71
CA ILE A 111 28.83 5.31 9.18
C ILE A 111 28.24 6.00 7.96
N ALA A 112 27.58 5.25 7.08
CA ALA A 112 26.90 5.79 5.90
C ALA A 112 25.83 6.83 6.26
N GLN A 113 25.01 6.58 7.30
CA GLN A 113 24.02 7.53 7.81
C GLN A 113 24.66 8.84 8.30
N LYS A 114 25.82 8.77 8.96
CA LYS A 114 26.55 9.98 9.37
C LYS A 114 27.13 10.73 8.16
N LEU A 115 27.66 10.00 7.18
CA LEU A 115 28.17 10.58 5.93
C LEU A 115 27.08 11.27 5.11
N ALA A 116 25.85 10.74 5.12
CA ALA A 116 24.71 11.35 4.44
C ALA A 116 24.42 12.78 4.92
N GLN A 117 24.77 13.11 6.17
CA GLN A 117 24.59 14.44 6.73
C GLN A 117 25.60 15.49 6.22
N TYR A 118 26.57 15.10 5.39
CA TYR A 118 27.53 16.02 4.76
C TYR A 118 27.03 16.57 3.40
N GLY A 119 25.83 16.20 2.96
CA GLY A 119 25.28 16.62 1.67
C GLY A 119 25.90 15.91 0.46
N LEU A 120 26.82 14.96 0.69
CA LEU A 120 27.47 14.18 -0.37
C LEU A 120 26.48 13.37 -1.21
N GLY A 121 25.37 12.94 -0.60
CA GLY A 121 24.29 12.22 -1.26
C GLY A 121 23.48 13.11 -2.19
N ASP A 122 23.18 14.35 -1.77
CA ASP A 122 22.39 15.30 -2.56
C ASP A 122 23.12 15.75 -3.82
N ILE A 123 24.42 16.05 -3.70
CA ILE A 123 25.24 16.41 -4.85
C ILE A 123 25.43 15.22 -5.81
N LEU A 124 25.45 13.98 -5.29
CA LEU A 124 25.55 12.77 -6.12
C LEU A 124 24.23 12.50 -6.86
N TYR A 125 23.11 12.61 -6.15
CA TYR A 125 21.78 12.47 -6.73
C TYR A 125 21.54 13.54 -7.81
N THR A 126 21.93 14.78 -7.54
CA THR A 126 21.84 15.88 -8.51
C THR A 126 22.70 15.59 -9.74
N ALA A 127 23.96 15.18 -9.56
CA ALA A 127 24.83 14.82 -10.68
C ALA A 127 24.24 13.68 -11.52
N ALA A 128 23.68 12.65 -10.89
CA ALA A 128 23.10 11.51 -11.58
C ALA A 128 21.83 11.85 -12.37
N THR A 129 21.04 12.82 -11.90
CA THR A 129 19.77 13.22 -12.55
C THR A 129 19.94 14.33 -13.60
N THR A 130 21.07 15.05 -13.59
CA THR A 130 21.30 16.21 -14.46
C THR A 130 22.37 15.99 -15.52
N LEU A 131 23.37 15.15 -15.25
CA LEU A 131 24.47 14.87 -16.20
C LEU A 131 24.14 13.69 -17.11
N SER A 132 24.80 13.61 -18.28
CA SER A 132 24.82 12.37 -19.06
C SER A 132 25.59 11.28 -18.31
N ARG A 133 25.50 10.02 -18.78
CA ARG A 133 26.26 8.91 -18.20
C ARG A 133 27.76 9.18 -18.22
N GLU A 134 28.28 9.69 -19.32
CA GLU A 134 29.70 10.07 -19.48
C GLU A 134 30.06 11.23 -18.56
N GLY A 135 29.16 12.21 -18.42
CA GLY A 135 29.33 13.34 -17.51
C GLY A 135 29.38 12.89 -16.05
N LEU A 136 28.52 11.95 -15.64
CA LEU A 136 28.56 11.35 -14.31
C LEU A 136 29.89 10.63 -14.06
N ILE A 137 30.36 9.81 -15.01
CA ILE A 137 31.65 9.12 -14.91
C ILE A 137 32.80 10.12 -14.72
N ALA A 138 32.78 11.24 -15.46
CA ALA A 138 33.78 12.30 -15.33
C ALA A 138 33.67 13.09 -14.02
N TYR A 139 32.49 13.15 -13.40
CA TYR A 139 32.23 13.82 -12.12
C TYR A 139 32.69 13.00 -10.90
N LEU A 140 32.59 11.67 -10.96
CA LEU A 140 32.87 10.77 -9.82
C LEU A 140 34.28 10.90 -9.20
N PRO A 141 35.38 11.18 -9.94
CA PRO A 141 36.69 11.41 -9.32
C PRO A 141 36.66 12.53 -8.26
N GLY A 142 36.11 13.70 -8.59
CA GLY A 142 35.99 14.81 -7.65
C GLY A 142 35.07 14.48 -6.47
N TRP A 143 33.99 13.74 -6.74
CA TRP A 143 33.10 13.25 -5.68
C TRP A 143 33.80 12.30 -4.70
N ARG A 144 34.63 11.38 -5.20
CA ARG A 144 35.45 10.49 -4.36
C ARG A 144 36.41 11.28 -3.49
N ASP A 145 37.01 12.34 -4.00
CA ASP A 145 37.94 13.17 -3.24
C ASP A 145 37.24 13.90 -2.09
N MET A 146 36.01 14.39 -2.31
CA MET A 146 35.17 14.95 -1.24
C MET A 146 34.82 13.89 -0.18
N LEU A 147 34.49 12.67 -0.58
CA LEU A 147 34.22 11.57 0.35
C LEU A 147 35.47 11.19 1.16
N ARG A 148 36.64 11.07 0.50
CA ARG A 148 37.92 10.80 1.17
C ARG A 148 38.26 11.90 2.16
N PHE A 149 38.15 13.17 1.74
CA PHE A 149 38.39 14.31 2.62
C PHE A 149 37.50 14.27 3.85
N THR A 150 36.20 14.00 3.67
CA THR A 150 35.22 13.90 4.77
C THR A 150 35.62 12.81 5.76
N LEU A 151 36.00 11.63 5.28
CA LEU A 151 36.44 10.51 6.13
C LEU A 151 37.75 10.79 6.87
N LEU A 152 38.65 11.59 6.30
CA LEU A 152 39.98 11.85 6.85
C LEU A 152 40.04 13.09 7.76
N SER A 153 39.08 14.01 7.64
CA SER A 153 39.10 15.29 8.37
C SER A 153 37.88 15.54 9.27
N ASP A 154 36.78 14.81 9.07
CA ASP A 154 35.51 15.00 9.79
C ASP A 154 35.10 16.49 9.92
N PRO A 155 34.96 17.23 8.81
CA PRO A 155 34.97 18.69 8.83
C PRO A 155 33.78 19.32 9.58
N LEU A 156 32.69 18.56 9.78
CA LEU A 156 31.51 18.98 10.53
C LEU A 156 31.38 18.29 11.90
N GLY A 157 32.34 17.44 12.28
CA GLY A 157 32.33 16.70 13.55
C GLY A 157 31.23 15.65 13.69
N LYS A 158 30.50 15.31 12.61
CA LYS A 158 29.36 14.38 12.64
C LYS A 158 29.81 12.92 12.67
N LEU A 159 31.02 12.61 12.19
CA LEU A 159 31.59 11.27 12.29
C LEU A 159 32.03 10.96 13.73
N GLY A 160 32.63 11.95 14.39
CA GLY A 160 33.21 11.87 15.73
C GLY A 160 34.60 11.23 15.76
N GLN A 161 35.10 10.78 14.61
CA GLN A 161 36.44 10.22 14.40
C GLN A 161 36.74 10.15 12.90
N THR A 162 38.02 9.97 12.57
CA THR A 162 38.48 9.77 11.19
C THR A 162 38.53 8.29 10.83
N TYR A 163 38.33 7.97 9.55
CA TYR A 163 38.23 6.60 9.03
C TYR A 163 39.22 6.35 7.89
N THR A 164 40.52 6.39 8.19
CA THR A 164 41.60 6.18 7.20
C THR A 164 41.47 4.85 6.45
N SER A 165 41.07 3.78 7.13
CA SER A 165 40.92 2.45 6.53
C SER A 165 39.72 2.33 5.59
N ILE A 166 38.68 3.17 5.75
CA ILE A 166 37.55 3.25 4.82
C ILE A 166 37.96 4.11 3.62
N ALA A 167 38.63 5.24 3.87
CA ALA A 167 39.13 6.13 2.83
C ALA A 167 40.07 5.40 1.85
N SER A 168 40.95 4.52 2.36
CA SER A 168 41.84 3.70 1.53
C SER A 168 41.11 2.65 0.66
N ASN A 169 39.87 2.30 1.00
CA ASN A 169 39.06 1.35 0.21
C ASN A 169 38.27 2.02 -0.92
N ILE A 170 38.27 3.36 -1.00
CA ILE A 170 37.63 4.09 -2.10
C ILE A 170 38.51 3.93 -3.34
N LYS A 171 38.16 2.93 -4.17
CA LYS A 171 38.82 2.67 -5.46
C LYS A 171 38.24 3.56 -6.56
N ASP A 172 38.95 3.69 -7.67
CA ASP A 172 38.49 4.50 -8.82
C ASP A 172 37.25 3.95 -9.51
N THR A 173 36.96 2.66 -9.30
CA THR A 173 35.76 1.99 -9.77
C THR A 173 34.53 2.22 -8.89
N PHE A 174 34.69 2.85 -7.71
CA PHE A 174 33.60 3.12 -6.78
C PHE A 174 33.14 4.59 -6.85
N PRO A 175 31.85 4.88 -6.74
CA PRO A 175 30.71 3.96 -6.88
C PRO A 175 30.53 3.54 -8.34
N ASN A 176 29.84 2.42 -8.57
CA ASN A 176 29.42 2.05 -9.92
C ASN A 176 28.36 3.07 -10.43
N PRO A 177 28.59 3.76 -11.56
CA PRO A 177 27.63 4.71 -12.11
C PRO A 177 26.25 4.11 -12.34
N ASP A 178 26.18 2.85 -12.76
CA ASP A 178 24.91 2.19 -13.08
C ASP A 178 24.09 1.92 -11.81
N VAL A 179 24.75 1.67 -10.66
CA VAL A 179 24.09 1.54 -9.34
C VAL A 179 23.48 2.87 -8.90
N ILE A 180 24.18 3.98 -9.12
CA ILE A 180 23.66 5.31 -8.81
C ILE A 180 22.44 5.62 -9.68
N CYS A 181 22.54 5.36 -10.98
CA CYS A 181 21.45 5.56 -11.94
C CYS A 181 20.24 4.68 -11.63
N ALA A 182 20.43 3.44 -11.16
CA ALA A 182 19.33 2.56 -10.78
C ALA A 182 18.44 3.17 -9.67
N TYR A 183 19.06 3.82 -8.66
CA TYR A 183 18.31 4.53 -7.62
C TYR A 183 17.80 5.92 -8.06
N ALA A 184 18.61 6.70 -8.78
CA ALA A 184 18.30 8.09 -9.10
C ALA A 184 17.35 8.24 -10.31
N LEU A 185 17.42 7.30 -11.25
CA LEU A 185 16.68 7.30 -12.52
C LEU A 185 16.04 5.92 -12.76
N PRO A 186 15.21 5.40 -11.83
CA PRO A 186 14.61 4.09 -12.00
C PRO A 186 13.67 4.06 -13.21
N LEU A 187 13.58 2.90 -13.86
CA LEU A 187 12.63 2.68 -14.93
C LEU A 187 11.21 2.59 -14.37
N THR A 188 10.41 3.61 -14.65
CA THR A 188 8.99 3.71 -14.26
C THR A 188 8.11 3.99 -15.47
N SER A 189 6.79 3.79 -15.33
CA SER A 189 5.82 3.99 -16.40
C SER A 189 5.83 5.43 -16.94
N PHE A 190 6.31 6.38 -16.15
CA PHE A 190 6.37 7.81 -16.51
C PHE A 190 7.69 8.25 -17.15
N ARG A 191 8.72 7.40 -17.10
CA ARG A 191 9.99 7.63 -17.81
C ARG A 191 10.08 6.84 -19.12
N SER A 192 9.23 5.83 -19.29
CA SER A 192 9.12 5.09 -20.55
C SER A 192 8.19 5.81 -21.53
N SER A 193 8.75 6.41 -22.58
CA SER A 193 8.00 7.09 -23.64
C SER A 193 7.19 6.15 -24.55
N SER A 194 7.34 4.84 -24.41
CA SER A 194 6.75 3.81 -25.29
C SER A 194 5.51 3.12 -24.72
N LEU A 195 5.18 3.33 -23.45
CA LEU A 195 4.03 2.70 -22.81
C LEU A 195 2.91 3.73 -22.65
N SER A 196 1.80 3.51 -23.36
CA SER A 196 0.55 4.24 -23.12
C SER A 196 0.22 4.09 -21.64
N THR A 197 0.33 5.18 -20.89
CA THR A 197 0.15 5.24 -19.44
C THR A 197 -1.33 5.10 -19.08
N VAL A 198 -1.92 3.93 -19.37
CA VAL A 198 -3.23 3.56 -18.84
C VAL A 198 -3.00 3.20 -17.38
N LEU A 199 -2.88 4.22 -16.55
CA LEU A 199 -2.88 4.02 -15.11
C LEU A 199 -4.32 3.68 -14.71
N PRO A 200 -4.51 2.61 -13.93
CA PRO A 200 -5.84 2.23 -13.51
C PRO A 200 -6.50 3.39 -12.75
N SER A 201 -7.78 3.59 -13.03
CA SER A 201 -8.63 4.48 -12.22
C SER A 201 -8.55 4.02 -10.77
N SER A 202 -8.23 4.93 -9.85
CA SER A 202 -8.13 4.60 -8.41
C SER A 202 -9.46 4.20 -7.77
N ALA A 203 -10.58 4.34 -8.49
CA ALA A 203 -11.89 3.92 -8.02
C ALA A 203 -11.96 2.38 -7.91
N PRO A 204 -12.28 1.86 -6.71
CA PRO A 204 -12.55 0.43 -6.55
C PRO A 204 -13.64 -0.01 -7.53
N GLN A 205 -13.41 -1.12 -8.21
CA GLN A 205 -14.47 -1.78 -8.95
C GLN A 205 -15.24 -2.68 -7.99
N PRO A 206 -16.51 -2.98 -8.28
CA PRO A 206 -17.23 -3.90 -7.41
C PRO A 206 -16.78 -5.34 -7.55
N ILE A 207 -17.07 -6.08 -6.48
CA ILE A 207 -16.64 -7.46 -6.32
C ILE A 207 -17.49 -8.37 -7.21
N ASP A 208 -16.86 -9.12 -8.09
CA ASP A 208 -17.52 -10.17 -8.87
C ASP A 208 -17.61 -11.46 -8.04
N ILE A 209 -18.70 -11.58 -7.31
CA ILE A 209 -18.98 -12.73 -6.44
C ILE A 209 -19.04 -14.04 -7.24
N ALA A 210 -19.54 -14.00 -8.47
CA ALA A 210 -19.67 -15.20 -9.30
C ALA A 210 -18.28 -15.68 -9.77
N ALA A 211 -17.42 -14.76 -10.22
CA ALA A 211 -16.03 -15.05 -10.54
C ALA A 211 -15.26 -15.54 -9.33
N LEU A 212 -15.38 -14.86 -8.18
CA LEU A 212 -14.78 -15.30 -6.93
C LEU A 212 -15.23 -16.71 -6.57
N THR A 213 -16.52 -17.03 -6.71
CA THR A 213 -17.03 -18.37 -6.40
C THR A 213 -16.36 -19.45 -7.24
N ARG A 214 -16.26 -19.22 -8.56
CA ARG A 214 -15.59 -20.16 -9.48
C ARG A 214 -14.10 -20.31 -9.18
N LEU A 215 -13.42 -19.22 -8.84
CA LEU A 215 -12.01 -19.23 -8.43
C LEU A 215 -11.83 -19.97 -7.10
N CYS A 216 -12.71 -19.73 -6.14
CA CYS A 216 -12.70 -20.39 -4.84
C CYS A 216 -12.90 -21.90 -4.97
N GLU A 217 -13.88 -22.33 -5.77
CA GLU A 217 -14.14 -23.75 -6.03
C GLU A 217 -12.93 -24.43 -6.70
N ARG A 218 -12.30 -23.74 -7.66
CA ARG A 218 -11.17 -24.23 -8.44
C ARG A 218 -9.90 -24.35 -7.60
N TRP A 219 -9.57 -23.32 -6.84
CA TRP A 219 -8.23 -23.18 -6.22
C TRP A 219 -8.20 -23.55 -4.74
N PHE A 220 -9.30 -23.38 -4.00
CA PHE A 220 -9.31 -23.60 -2.56
C PHE A 220 -9.91 -24.96 -2.20
N THR A 221 -9.38 -25.64 -1.20
CA THR A 221 -9.86 -26.95 -0.72
C THR A 221 -11.09 -26.84 0.20
N TRP A 222 -12.03 -25.96 -0.09
CA TRP A 222 -13.20 -25.66 0.77
C TRP A 222 -14.30 -26.74 0.77
N GLY A 223 -14.03 -27.92 0.20
CA GLY A 223 -14.93 -29.06 0.30
C GLY A 223 -16.15 -28.90 -0.60
N SER A 224 -17.35 -29.04 -0.04
CA SER A 224 -18.65 -29.05 -0.73
C SER A 224 -19.15 -27.63 -1.09
N PRO A 225 -20.20 -27.51 -1.91
CA PRO A 225 -20.87 -26.22 -2.14
C PRO A 225 -21.33 -25.52 -0.86
N THR A 226 -21.78 -26.28 0.15
CA THR A 226 -22.15 -25.75 1.47
C THR A 226 -20.93 -25.21 2.24
N GLY A 227 -19.78 -25.88 2.14
CA GLY A 227 -18.51 -25.41 2.70
C GLY A 227 -18.05 -24.09 2.07
N ILE A 228 -18.17 -23.94 0.74
CA ILE A 228 -17.86 -22.69 0.03
C ILE A 228 -18.74 -21.55 0.56
N ILE A 229 -20.06 -21.75 0.65
CA ILE A 229 -20.98 -20.72 1.17
C ILE A 229 -20.60 -20.30 2.58
N GLN A 230 -20.23 -21.25 3.45
CA GLN A 230 -19.80 -20.93 4.81
C GLN A 230 -18.53 -20.08 4.82
N GLN A 231 -17.54 -20.37 3.97
CA GLN A 231 -16.34 -19.54 3.85
C GLN A 231 -16.65 -18.13 3.32
N PHE A 232 -17.58 -18.00 2.37
CA PHE A 232 -18.03 -16.69 1.91
C PHE A 232 -18.71 -15.88 3.04
N ARG A 233 -19.53 -16.52 3.87
CA ARG A 233 -20.11 -15.89 5.07
C ARG A 233 -19.06 -15.36 6.03
N ASP A 234 -18.08 -16.20 6.34
CA ASP A 234 -17.10 -15.88 7.38
C ASP A 234 -16.02 -14.91 6.90
N LYS A 235 -15.69 -14.92 5.59
CA LYS A 235 -14.51 -14.23 5.04
C LYS A 235 -14.82 -13.14 4.02
N VAL A 236 -15.90 -13.27 3.25
CA VAL A 236 -16.16 -12.40 2.07
C VAL A 236 -17.29 -11.41 2.34
N TRP A 237 -18.38 -11.81 3.00
CA TRP A 237 -19.51 -10.92 3.28
C TRP A 237 -19.15 -9.66 4.06
N PRO A 238 -18.29 -9.70 5.10
CA PRO A 238 -17.84 -8.48 5.76
C PRO A 238 -17.13 -7.51 4.80
N ALA A 239 -16.35 -8.03 3.84
CA ALA A 239 -15.63 -7.21 2.86
C ALA A 239 -16.57 -6.62 1.80
N VAL A 240 -17.53 -7.41 1.29
CA VAL A 240 -18.58 -6.91 0.39
C VAL A 240 -19.39 -5.81 1.06
N PHE A 241 -19.71 -5.99 2.33
CA PHE A 241 -20.41 -5.00 3.12
C PHE A 241 -19.61 -3.69 3.24
N ALA A 242 -18.34 -3.78 3.65
CA ALA A 242 -17.46 -2.64 3.78
C ALA A 242 -17.26 -1.89 2.44
N ARG A 243 -17.19 -2.61 1.31
CA ARG A 243 -17.10 -1.99 -0.03
C ARG A 243 -18.33 -1.16 -0.34
N ASN A 244 -19.52 -1.71 -0.14
CA ASN A 244 -20.78 -1.00 -0.39
C ASN A 244 -20.93 0.25 0.50
N LEU A 245 -20.52 0.15 1.77
CA LEU A 245 -20.50 1.30 2.68
C LEU A 245 -19.57 2.41 2.18
N SER A 246 -18.36 2.03 1.76
CA SER A 246 -17.37 2.98 1.24
C SER A 246 -17.85 3.67 -0.03
N GLU A 247 -18.54 2.94 -0.92
CA GLU A 247 -19.14 3.54 -2.12
C GLU A 247 -20.25 4.54 -1.79
N GLU A 248 -21.10 4.25 -0.80
CA GLU A 248 -22.15 5.19 -0.40
C GLU A 248 -21.57 6.46 0.27
N VAL A 249 -20.50 6.32 1.06
CA VAL A 249 -19.72 7.47 1.57
C VAL A 249 -19.24 8.34 0.42
N LEU A 250 -18.55 7.75 -0.58
CA LEU A 250 -18.04 8.50 -1.73
C LEU A 250 -19.16 9.16 -2.55
N ARG A 251 -20.33 8.52 -2.66
CA ARG A 251 -21.52 9.12 -3.30
C ARG A 251 -22.05 10.30 -2.51
N ASN A 252 -22.13 10.19 -1.19
CA ASN A 252 -22.58 11.27 -0.31
C ASN A 252 -21.62 12.47 -0.36
N GLU A 253 -20.32 12.23 -0.35
CA GLU A 253 -19.30 13.26 -0.54
C GLU A 253 -19.43 13.95 -1.92
N ALA A 254 -19.61 13.18 -2.99
CA ALA A 254 -19.82 13.72 -4.33
C ALA A 254 -21.08 14.58 -4.43
N ARG A 255 -22.20 14.14 -3.82
CA ARG A 255 -23.46 14.91 -3.72
C ARG A 255 -23.23 16.23 -2.98
N ARG A 256 -22.55 16.21 -1.83
CA ARG A 256 -22.23 17.41 -1.03
C ARG A 256 -21.32 18.38 -1.79
N ALA A 257 -20.37 17.87 -2.56
CA ALA A 257 -19.45 18.66 -3.37
C ALA A 257 -20.05 19.17 -4.69
N GLY A 258 -21.33 18.86 -5.00
CA GLY A 258 -21.98 19.23 -6.25
C GLY A 258 -21.35 18.58 -7.49
N ARG A 259 -20.57 17.51 -7.31
CA ARG A 259 -19.94 16.78 -8.41
C ARG A 259 -20.97 15.88 -9.08
N PRO A 260 -20.87 15.65 -10.41
CA PRO A 260 -21.71 14.68 -11.06
C PRO A 260 -21.46 13.32 -10.41
N VAL A 261 -22.47 12.83 -9.70
CA VAL A 261 -22.50 11.44 -9.27
C VAL A 261 -22.59 10.65 -10.56
N SER A 262 -21.54 9.91 -10.90
CA SER A 262 -21.60 9.04 -12.05
C SER A 262 -22.77 8.09 -11.83
N ASN A 263 -23.79 8.22 -12.67
CA ASN A 263 -24.70 7.12 -12.97
C ASN A 263 -23.90 6.09 -13.79
N HIS A 264 -22.73 5.64 -13.29
CA HIS A 264 -22.22 4.36 -13.74
C HIS A 264 -23.27 3.34 -13.30
N THR A 265 -24.20 3.13 -14.21
CA THR A 265 -25.16 2.05 -14.37
C THR A 265 -24.42 0.72 -14.54
N GLY A 266 -23.42 0.46 -13.69
CA GLY A 266 -22.84 -0.85 -13.45
C GLY A 266 -23.49 -1.57 -12.28
N TYR A 267 -24.26 -0.87 -11.43
CA TYR A 267 -24.97 -1.47 -10.28
C TYR A 267 -26.32 -0.77 -10.05
N THR A 268 -27.24 -0.75 -11.02
CA THR A 268 -28.19 -1.86 -11.19
C THR A 268 -27.50 -3.21 -11.31
N LEU A 269 -27.27 -3.84 -10.15
CA LEU A 269 -27.64 -5.22 -9.91
C LEU A 269 -27.61 -6.13 -11.14
N HIS A 270 -26.44 -6.42 -11.71
CA HIS A 270 -26.25 -7.78 -12.22
C HIS A 270 -25.87 -8.66 -11.02
N GLY A 271 -26.90 -8.94 -10.22
CA GLY A 271 -26.85 -9.62 -8.92
C GLY A 271 -27.59 -8.83 -7.85
N ASN A 272 -28.92 -8.94 -7.82
CA ASN A 272 -29.89 -8.30 -6.90
C ASN A 272 -29.48 -8.25 -5.42
N PHE A 273 -28.67 -7.33 -4.96
CA PHE A 273 -28.54 -7.11 -3.53
C PHE A 273 -28.30 -5.66 -3.17
N THR A 274 -29.31 -5.07 -2.56
CA THR A 274 -29.16 -3.98 -1.61
C THR A 274 -29.28 -4.66 -0.26
N ILE A 275 -28.40 -4.39 0.70
CA ILE A 275 -28.75 -4.68 2.10
C ILE A 275 -29.91 -3.73 2.40
N LYS A 276 -31.13 -4.25 2.38
CA LYS A 276 -32.35 -3.45 2.57
C LYS A 276 -32.62 -3.23 4.05
N HIS A 277 -32.09 -4.10 4.90
CA HIS A 277 -32.35 -4.10 6.33
C HIS A 277 -31.06 -4.11 7.11
N TYR A 278 -30.81 -2.98 7.78
CA TYR A 278 -29.74 -2.83 8.75
C TYR A 278 -30.39 -2.76 10.13
N THR A 279 -29.82 -3.47 11.08
CA THR A 279 -30.20 -3.29 12.47
C THR A 279 -28.94 -3.05 13.29
N LEU A 280 -28.88 -1.88 13.92
CA LEU A 280 -27.82 -1.57 14.86
C LEU A 280 -28.14 -2.30 16.17
N THR A 281 -27.21 -3.15 16.61
CA THR A 281 -27.43 -4.01 17.79
C THR A 281 -26.65 -3.53 19.01
N SER A 282 -25.45 -3.00 18.81
CA SER A 282 -24.56 -2.54 19.88
C SER A 282 -23.50 -1.56 19.38
N THR A 283 -22.80 -0.92 20.32
CA THR A 283 -21.66 -0.02 20.08
C THR A 283 -20.49 -0.41 20.96
N PHE A 284 -19.28 -0.14 20.48
CA PHE A 284 -18.06 -0.23 21.29
C PHE A 284 -17.08 0.88 20.89
N THR A 285 -16.15 1.19 21.78
CA THR A 285 -15.06 2.14 21.53
C THR A 285 -13.73 1.42 21.78
N VAL A 286 -12.83 1.45 20.79
CA VAL A 286 -11.47 0.89 20.95
C VAL A 286 -10.55 1.88 21.67
N ALA A 287 -9.39 1.39 22.12
CA ALA A 287 -8.41 2.20 22.86
C ALA A 287 -7.94 3.47 22.13
N LEU A 288 -8.02 3.52 20.80
CA LEU A 288 -7.73 4.71 19.97
C LEU A 288 -8.86 5.75 19.95
N GLY A 289 -9.92 5.57 20.75
CA GLY A 289 -11.08 6.46 20.76
C GLY A 289 -12.02 6.31 19.56
N LEU A 290 -11.75 5.36 18.65
CA LEU A 290 -12.64 5.07 17.53
C LEU A 290 -13.85 4.28 18.03
N SER A 291 -15.04 4.83 17.82
CA SER A 291 -16.30 4.12 18.04
C SER A 291 -16.68 3.28 16.82
N ALA A 292 -17.45 2.22 17.06
CA ALA A 292 -17.96 1.36 16.01
C ALA A 292 -19.32 0.78 16.39
N TYR A 293 -20.15 0.55 15.37
CA TYR A 293 -21.47 -0.04 15.46
C TYR A 293 -21.44 -1.50 15.01
N GLN A 294 -22.18 -2.37 15.70
CA GLN A 294 -22.49 -3.70 15.18
C GLN A 294 -23.72 -3.60 14.30
N VAL A 295 -23.56 -4.02 13.05
CA VAL A 295 -24.60 -3.98 12.03
C VAL A 295 -24.98 -5.40 11.65
N ASP A 296 -26.27 -5.70 11.75
CA ASP A 296 -26.86 -6.94 11.29
C ASP A 296 -27.51 -6.72 9.91
N TYR A 297 -27.11 -7.52 8.92
CA TYR A 297 -27.57 -7.41 7.53
C TYR A 297 -27.96 -8.77 6.93
N GLU A 298 -29.00 -8.77 6.09
CA GLU A 298 -29.46 -9.95 5.35
C GLU A 298 -28.46 -10.31 4.25
N THR A 299 -28.24 -11.60 3.95
CA THR A 299 -27.27 -12.08 2.94
C THR A 299 -27.88 -13.05 1.92
N SER A 300 -29.21 -13.19 1.91
CA SER A 300 -29.95 -14.18 1.11
C SER A 300 -29.59 -14.12 -0.39
N ASP A 301 -29.54 -12.92 -0.97
CA ASP A 301 -29.25 -12.76 -2.40
C ASP A 301 -27.78 -13.07 -2.75
N LEU A 302 -26.84 -12.74 -1.84
CA LEU A 302 -25.42 -13.05 -2.01
C LEU A 302 -25.20 -14.57 -2.06
N GLU A 303 -25.89 -15.31 -1.20
CA GLU A 303 -25.85 -16.77 -1.19
C GLU A 303 -26.47 -17.39 -2.43
N ALA A 304 -27.55 -16.81 -2.96
CA ALA A 304 -28.16 -17.27 -4.19
C ALA A 304 -27.16 -17.20 -5.36
N ILE A 305 -26.38 -16.12 -5.45
CA ILE A 305 -25.33 -15.96 -6.48
C ILE A 305 -24.24 -17.02 -6.34
N VAL A 306 -23.77 -17.29 -5.10
CA VAL A 306 -22.75 -18.32 -4.86
C VAL A 306 -23.29 -19.68 -5.30
N ARG A 307 -24.50 -20.05 -4.87
CA ARG A 307 -25.14 -21.32 -5.23
C ARG A 307 -25.28 -21.50 -6.74
N SER A 308 -25.67 -20.47 -7.47
CA SER A 308 -25.80 -20.55 -8.93
C SER A 308 -24.46 -20.55 -9.67
N SER A 309 -23.37 -20.17 -9.01
CA SER A 309 -22.04 -20.02 -9.64
C SER A 309 -21.11 -21.21 -9.42
N VAL A 310 -21.47 -22.13 -8.52
CA VAL A 310 -20.73 -23.38 -8.29
C VAL A 310 -20.91 -24.31 -9.50
N LEU A 311 -19.81 -24.82 -10.04
CA LEU A 311 -19.76 -25.63 -11.26
C LEU A 311 -19.89 -27.14 -10.98
N GLY A 312 -19.96 -27.56 -9.73
CA GLY A 312 -20.09 -28.97 -9.36
C GLY A 312 -18.78 -29.75 -9.50
N LEU A 313 -17.63 -29.08 -9.42
CA LEU A 313 -16.31 -29.73 -9.34
C LEU A 313 -16.11 -30.46 -8.00
N ARG A 314 -17.07 -30.34 -7.08
CA ARG A 314 -17.10 -30.88 -5.73
C ARG A 314 -18.32 -31.79 -5.56
N VAL A 315 -18.24 -32.77 -4.66
CA VAL A 315 -19.32 -33.72 -4.37
C VAL A 315 -20.58 -32.98 -3.90
N ASP A 316 -21.71 -33.33 -4.51
CA ASP A 316 -23.02 -32.73 -4.28
C ASP A 316 -23.63 -33.27 -2.97
N GLU A 317 -24.07 -32.39 -2.09
CA GLU A 317 -24.95 -32.74 -0.97
C GLU A 317 -26.31 -32.09 -1.20
N GLY A 318 -27.36 -32.87 -0.95
CA GLY A 318 -28.75 -32.56 -1.29
C GLY A 318 -29.23 -31.15 -0.88
N GLN A 319 -30.18 -30.65 -1.66
CA GLN A 319 -30.76 -29.31 -1.54
C GLN A 319 -31.35 -29.06 -0.13
N ALA A 320 -30.61 -28.36 0.73
CA ALA A 320 -31.14 -27.81 1.97
C ALA A 320 -31.90 -26.51 1.70
N GLN A 321 -33.07 -26.38 2.33
CA GLN A 321 -34.05 -25.29 2.17
C GLN A 321 -33.54 -23.96 2.76
N LEU A 322 -33.84 -22.85 2.06
CA LEU A 322 -33.40 -21.48 2.39
C LEU A 322 -34.21 -20.89 3.56
N SER A 323 -33.54 -20.60 4.68
CA SER A 323 -33.98 -19.57 5.64
C SER A 323 -33.27 -18.26 5.34
N ALA A 324 -33.87 -17.12 5.71
CA ALA A 324 -33.21 -15.82 5.60
C ALA A 324 -31.93 -15.84 6.44
N THR A 325 -30.78 -15.65 5.79
CA THR A 325 -29.50 -15.66 6.47
C THR A 325 -29.08 -14.24 6.78
N ARG A 326 -28.66 -14.02 8.03
CA ARG A 326 -28.24 -12.72 8.53
C ARG A 326 -26.83 -12.82 9.06
N THR A 327 -26.00 -11.84 8.75
CA THR A 327 -24.61 -11.76 9.18
C THR A 327 -24.41 -10.48 9.98
N LYS A 328 -23.49 -10.51 10.95
CA LYS A 328 -23.12 -9.35 11.76
C LYS A 328 -21.71 -8.90 11.43
N CYS A 329 -21.52 -7.59 11.31
CA CYS A 329 -20.21 -6.97 11.10
C CYS A 329 -20.05 -5.75 11.99
N TRP A 330 -18.83 -5.47 12.44
CA TRP A 330 -18.47 -4.23 13.12
C TRP A 330 -18.02 -3.19 12.10
N VAL A 331 -18.62 -2.00 12.16
CA VAL A 331 -18.33 -0.89 11.24
C VAL A 331 -17.88 0.32 12.04
N PRO A 332 -16.78 1.01 11.66
CA PRO A 332 -16.39 2.28 12.26
C PRO A 332 -17.54 3.28 12.22
N ALA A 333 -17.80 3.95 13.35
CA ALA A 333 -18.92 4.88 13.50
C ALA A 333 -18.91 5.97 12.43
N LEU A 334 -17.74 6.58 12.19
CA LEU A 334 -17.53 7.60 11.17
C LEU A 334 -17.96 7.15 9.77
N VAL A 335 -17.68 5.90 9.40
CA VAL A 335 -18.06 5.36 8.08
C VAL A 335 -19.58 5.19 7.99
N LEU A 336 -20.20 4.67 9.05
CA LEU A 336 -21.63 4.40 9.06
C LEU A 336 -22.47 5.68 9.17
N GLU A 337 -22.02 6.65 9.97
CA GLU A 337 -22.64 7.97 10.09
C GLU A 337 -22.60 8.74 8.78
N GLU A 338 -21.50 8.63 8.02
CA GLU A 338 -21.38 9.27 6.72
C GLU A 338 -22.19 8.55 5.63
N ALA A 339 -22.22 7.21 5.64
CA ALA A 339 -23.01 6.42 4.69
C ALA A 339 -24.52 6.55 4.94
N PHE A 340 -24.95 6.43 6.20
CA PHE A 340 -26.36 6.29 6.61
C PHE A 340 -26.68 7.11 7.87
N PRO A 341 -26.66 8.45 7.80
CA PRO A 341 -26.83 9.33 8.97
C PRO A 341 -28.18 9.17 9.68
N ALA A 342 -29.26 8.84 8.94
CA ALA A 342 -30.58 8.62 9.54
C ALA A 342 -30.62 7.36 10.42
N LEU A 343 -29.96 6.28 9.98
CA LEU A 343 -29.91 5.01 10.71
C LEU A 343 -29.20 5.16 12.06
N THR A 344 -28.07 5.89 12.07
CA THR A 344 -27.30 6.12 13.30
C THR A 344 -28.04 7.05 14.24
N HIS A 345 -28.67 8.12 13.72
CA HIS A 345 -29.49 9.04 14.51
C HIS A 345 -30.65 8.33 15.23
N ASP A 346 -31.41 7.49 14.52
CA ASP A 346 -32.55 6.76 15.10
C ASP A 346 -32.12 5.79 16.20
N PHE A 347 -30.98 5.11 16.01
CA PHE A 347 -30.43 4.21 17.02
C PHE A 347 -29.96 4.95 18.28
N CYS A 348 -29.25 6.07 18.13
CA CYS A 348 -28.79 6.87 19.26
C CYS A 348 -29.98 7.47 20.03
N SER A 349 -30.97 7.98 19.30
CA SER A 349 -32.19 8.57 19.88
C SER A 349 -33.01 7.54 20.65
N GLY A 350 -33.17 6.33 20.11
CA GLY A 350 -33.89 5.24 20.75
C GLY A 350 -33.23 4.68 22.02
N ARG A 351 -31.95 4.98 22.25
CA ARG A 351 -31.20 4.53 23.44
C ARG A 351 -30.77 5.67 24.38
N GLY A 352 -31.15 6.91 24.10
CA GLY A 352 -30.71 8.07 24.88
C GLY A 352 -29.20 8.32 24.84
N LEU A 353 -28.56 7.94 23.73
CA LEU A 353 -27.11 8.08 23.50
C LEU A 353 -26.74 9.34 22.70
N CYS A 354 -27.72 10.17 22.32
CA CYS A 354 -27.48 11.46 21.69
C CYS A 354 -26.92 12.45 22.72
N HIS A 355 -25.75 13.03 22.45
CA HIS A 355 -25.18 14.15 23.20
C HIS A 355 -25.30 15.45 22.41
#